data_AF-A0A7W2A6Y6-F1
#
_entry.id   AF-A0A7W2A6Y6-F1
#
_cell.length_a   1.000
_cell.length_b   1.000
_cell.length_c   1.000
_cell.angle_alpha   90.00
_cell.angle_beta   90.00
_cell.angle_gamma   90.00
#
_symmetry.space_group_name_H-M   'P 1'
#
loop_
_entity.id
_entity.type
_entity.pdbx_description
1 polymer ?
#
loop_
_entity_poly.entity_id
_entity_poly.type
_entity_poly.pdbx_seq_one_letter_code
_entity_poly.pdbx_strand_id
1 'polypeptide(L)'
;MLKLKVEGPEGEVQAFMNDFTNNPQCSIKSCSQPFQNDYLENDETNSFCYFDYHPLHEIGKAMVVTFQTQNGEDLTFSLEYGKVIRVGNIVHITGKISSFLPQIAGW
;
A
#
# COMPACT_ATOMS: atom_id res chain seq x y z
N MET A 1 5.88 -16.98 5.73
CA MET A 1 6.65 -16.70 4.52
C MET A 1 5.94 -17.20 3.27
N LEU A 2 5.52 -16.27 2.42
CA LEU A 2 4.90 -16.49 1.13
C LEU A 2 5.94 -16.33 0.02
N LYS A 3 5.66 -16.93 -1.15
CA LYS A 3 6.49 -16.82 -2.35
C LYS A 3 5.68 -16.22 -3.48
N LEU A 4 6.24 -15.23 -4.17
CA LEU A 4 5.67 -14.62 -5.36
C LEU A 4 6.61 -14.85 -6.55
N LYS A 5 6.04 -15.25 -7.70
CA LYS A 5 6.70 -15.22 -9.01
C LYS A 5 6.01 -14.14 -9.83
N VAL A 6 6.79 -13.23 -10.40
CA VAL A 6 6.33 -12.18 -11.30
C VAL A 6 7.00 -12.40 -12.65
N GLU A 7 6.24 -12.26 -13.73
CA GLU A 7 6.65 -12.52 -15.11
C GLU A 7 6.00 -11.48 -16.02
N GLY A 8 6.74 -10.99 -17.00
CA GLY A 8 6.28 -10.00 -17.97
C GLY A 8 7.43 -9.15 -18.52
N PRO A 9 7.12 -8.06 -19.25
CA PRO A 9 8.13 -7.14 -19.77
C PRO A 9 9.00 -6.57 -18.63
N GLU A 10 10.31 -6.44 -18.86
CA GLU A 10 11.27 -6.00 -17.83
C GLU A 10 10.81 -4.74 -17.07
N GLY A 11 10.38 -3.71 -17.79
CA GLY A 11 9.93 -2.45 -17.19
C GLY A 11 8.71 -2.60 -16.29
N GLU A 12 7.76 -3.47 -16.63
CA GLU A 12 6.56 -3.72 -15.84
C GLU A 12 6.87 -4.55 -14.59
N VAL A 13 7.72 -5.58 -14.75
CA VAL A 13 8.19 -6.39 -13.62
C VAL A 13 8.94 -5.52 -12.62
N GLN A 14 9.81 -4.63 -13.09
CA GLN A 14 10.56 -3.71 -12.24
C GLN A 14 9.63 -2.71 -11.53
N ALA A 15 8.66 -2.13 -12.23
CA ALA A 15 7.67 -1.23 -11.63
C ALA A 15 6.85 -1.94 -10.53
N PHE A 16 6.33 -3.13 -10.83
CA PHE A 16 5.60 -3.93 -9.85
C PHE A 16 6.45 -4.25 -8.62
N MET A 17 7.70 -4.67 -8.81
CA MET A 17 8.59 -5.03 -7.70
C MET A 17 8.91 -3.81 -6.81
N ASN A 18 9.05 -2.62 -7.39
CA ASN A 18 9.21 -1.38 -6.64
C ASN A 18 7.97 -1.07 -5.79
N ASP A 19 6.77 -1.16 -6.39
CA ASP A 19 5.51 -0.93 -5.68
C ASP A 19 5.30 -1.97 -4.57
N PHE A 20 5.61 -3.23 -4.85
CA PHE A 20 5.49 -4.34 -3.90
C PHE A 20 6.46 -4.20 -2.73
N THR A 21 7.69 -3.75 -2.97
CA THR A 21 8.69 -3.49 -1.93
C THR A 21 8.28 -2.35 -1.01
N ASN A 22 7.63 -1.33 -1.57
CA ASN A 22 7.09 -0.20 -0.80
C ASN A 22 5.75 -0.53 -0.14
N ASN A 23 5.18 -1.71 -0.40
CA ASN A 23 3.92 -2.11 0.21
C ASN A 23 4.14 -2.43 1.69
N PRO A 24 3.49 -1.69 2.60
CA PRO A 24 3.67 -1.88 4.04
C PRO A 24 3.20 -3.22 4.59
N GLN A 25 2.32 -3.92 3.86
CA GLN A 25 1.81 -5.22 4.26
C GLN A 25 2.78 -6.34 3.87
N CYS A 26 3.84 -6.03 3.11
CA CYS A 26 4.77 -7.00 2.59
C CYS A 26 6.18 -6.70 3.12
N SER A 27 6.71 -7.56 3.99
CA SER A 27 8.13 -7.50 4.38
C SER A 27 8.92 -8.46 3.51
N ILE A 28 9.61 -7.94 2.49
CA ILE A 28 10.47 -8.74 1.63
C ILE A 28 11.70 -9.22 2.42
N LYS A 29 11.95 -10.54 2.40
CA LYS A 29 13.12 -11.17 3.02
C LYS A 29 14.23 -11.43 2.02
N SER A 30 13.85 -11.77 0.79
CA SER A 30 14.80 -12.01 -0.30
C SER A 30 14.10 -11.86 -1.64
N CYS A 31 14.80 -11.29 -2.60
CA CYS A 31 14.37 -11.16 -3.98
C CYS A 31 15.48 -11.67 -4.90
N SER A 32 15.14 -12.39 -5.96
CA SER A 32 16.10 -12.70 -7.02
C SER A 32 16.39 -11.44 -7.83
N GLN A 33 17.58 -11.39 -8.44
CA GLN A 33 17.78 -10.43 -9.53
C GLN A 33 16.75 -10.72 -10.64
N PRO A 34 16.32 -9.71 -11.39
CA PRO A 34 15.58 -9.94 -12.63
C PRO A 34 16.51 -10.68 -13.59
N PHE A 35 16.04 -11.78 -14.17
CA PHE A 35 16.78 -12.45 -15.23
C PHE A 35 15.83 -12.86 -16.34
N GLN A 36 16.29 -12.65 -17.58
CA GLN A 36 15.65 -13.20 -18.76
C GLN A 36 15.83 -14.71 -18.75
N ASN A 37 14.76 -15.42 -19.06
CA ASN A 37 14.77 -16.87 -19.15
C ASN A 37 14.56 -17.23 -20.62
N ASP A 38 15.42 -18.07 -21.19
CA ASP A 38 15.40 -18.42 -22.63
C ASP A 38 14.07 -19.07 -23.09
N TYR A 39 13.21 -19.46 -22.14
CA TYR A 39 11.87 -20.00 -22.37
C TYR A 39 10.75 -18.94 -22.39
N LEU A 40 11.04 -17.69 -22.03
CA LEU A 40 10.08 -16.60 -22.04
C LEU A 40 10.20 -15.86 -23.38
N GLU A 41 9.10 -15.77 -24.12
CA GLU A 41 9.07 -15.11 -25.42
C GLU A 41 9.06 -13.57 -25.24
N ASN A 42 9.58 -12.81 -26.22
CA ASN A 42 9.45 -11.34 -26.29
C ASN A 42 10.09 -10.52 -25.13
N ASP A 43 11.37 -10.76 -24.82
CA ASP A 43 12.13 -9.99 -23.80
C ASP A 43 11.53 -10.01 -22.38
N GLU A 44 10.67 -10.99 -22.12
CA GLU A 44 10.06 -11.18 -20.81
C GLU A 44 11.08 -11.60 -19.75
N THR A 45 10.92 -11.03 -18.57
CA THR A 45 11.78 -11.23 -17.41
C THR A 45 10.98 -11.87 -16.28
N ASN A 46 11.64 -12.70 -15.47
CA ASN A 46 11.04 -13.17 -14.23
C ASN A 46 11.76 -12.62 -13.00
N SER A 47 11.00 -12.53 -11.90
CA SER A 47 11.57 -12.28 -10.57
C SER A 47 10.84 -13.11 -9.52
N PHE A 48 11.60 -13.60 -8.55
CA PHE A 48 11.10 -14.37 -7.41
C PHE A 48 11.32 -13.60 -6.12
N CYS A 49 10.27 -13.52 -5.30
CA CYS A 49 10.28 -12.82 -4.03
C CYS A 49 9.77 -13.74 -2.92
N TYR A 50 10.45 -13.72 -1.76
CA TYR A 50 9.94 -14.27 -0.52
C TYR A 50 9.65 -13.13 0.45
N PHE A 51 8.45 -13.15 1.02
CA PHE A 51 7.98 -12.08 1.89
C PHE A 51 7.11 -12.62 3.02
N ASP A 52 7.02 -11.86 4.10
CA ASP A 52 5.98 -12.03 5.11
C ASP A 52 4.87 -11.02 4.88
N TYR A 53 3.63 -11.51 5.02
CA TYR A 53 2.44 -10.67 4.94
C TYR A 53 2.01 -10.28 6.35
N HIS A 54 1.81 -8.98 6.54
CA HIS A 54 1.32 -8.39 7.77
C HIS A 54 -0.03 -7.71 7.49
N PRO A 55 -1.13 -8.17 8.10
CA PRO A 55 -2.42 -7.50 8.01
C PRO A 55 -2.32 -6.05 8.50
N LEU A 56 -2.97 -5.10 7.81
CA LEU A 56 -2.90 -3.68 8.18
C LEU A 56 -3.32 -3.37 9.62
N HIS A 57 -4.19 -4.19 10.21
CA HIS A 57 -4.62 -4.01 11.59
C HIS A 57 -3.52 -4.35 12.62
N GLU A 58 -2.48 -5.10 12.24
CA GLU A 58 -1.34 -5.43 13.11
C GLU A 58 -0.23 -4.36 13.06
N ILE A 59 -0.18 -3.55 12.00
CA ILE A 59 0.85 -2.52 11.77
C ILE A 59 0.30 -1.09 11.92
N GLY A 60 -1.02 -0.95 11.86
CA GLY A 60 -1.70 0.32 11.99
C GLY A 60 -1.60 0.88 13.41
N LYS A 61 -1.51 2.20 13.52
CA LYS A 61 -1.65 2.89 14.81
C LYS A 61 -3.00 3.58 14.84
N ALA A 62 -3.56 3.76 16.04
CA ALA A 62 -4.68 4.65 16.21
C ALA A 62 -4.30 6.04 15.68
N MET A 63 -5.18 6.66 14.90
CA MET A 63 -4.93 7.98 14.32
C MET A 63 -6.22 8.77 14.15
N VAL A 64 -6.09 10.09 14.16
CA VAL A 64 -7.18 11.02 13.86
C VAL A 64 -6.88 11.68 12.53
N VAL A 65 -7.88 11.72 11.66
CA VAL A 65 -7.77 12.24 10.30
C VAL A 65 -8.83 13.31 10.11
N THR A 66 -8.41 14.50 9.68
CA THR A 66 -9.29 15.63 9.41
C THR A 66 -9.25 15.95 7.92
N PHE A 67 -10.42 15.95 7.27
CA PHE A 67 -10.58 16.36 5.88
C PHE A 67 -11.38 17.65 5.83
N GLN A 68 -10.88 18.65 5.11
CA GLN A 68 -11.63 19.85 4.82
C GLN A 68 -12.50 19.63 3.59
N THR A 69 -13.81 19.83 3.73
CA THR A 69 -14.76 19.78 2.63
C THR A 69 -14.66 21.02 1.74
N GLN A 70 -15.22 20.96 0.53
CA GLN A 70 -15.29 22.12 -0.37
C GLN A 70 -16.08 23.30 0.23
N ASN A 71 -16.90 23.02 1.24
CA ASN A 71 -17.77 24.00 1.90
C ASN A 71 -17.08 24.65 3.11
N GLY A 72 -15.83 24.26 3.41
CA GLY A 72 -15.07 24.75 4.55
C GLY A 72 -15.33 24.03 5.87
N GLU A 73 -16.20 23.01 5.89
CA GLU A 73 -16.45 22.17 7.06
C GLU A 73 -15.37 21.09 7.21
N ASP A 74 -15.00 20.77 8.45
CA ASP A 74 -14.03 19.72 8.76
C ASP A 74 -14.72 18.40 9.12
N LEU A 75 -14.36 17.33 8.42
CA LEU A 75 -14.75 15.95 8.73
C LEU A 75 -13.62 15.27 9.50
N THR A 76 -13.86 14.94 10.77
CA THR A 76 -12.88 14.27 11.62
C THR A 76 -13.24 12.80 11.85
N PHE A 77 -12.31 11.92 11.48
CA PHE A 77 -12.40 10.47 11.66
C PHE A 77 -11.37 10.02 12.68
N SER A 78 -11.80 9.30 13.70
CA SER A 78 -10.88 8.54 14.56
C SER A 78 -10.82 7.11 14.06
N LEU A 79 -9.61 6.60 13.85
CA LEU A 79 -9.35 5.25 13.41
C LEU A 79 -8.79 4.44 14.58
N GLU A 80 -9.40 3.28 14.87
CA GLU A 80 -8.91 2.32 15.87
C GLU A 80 -7.51 1.81 15.48
N TYR A 81 -7.34 1.56 14.19
CA TYR A 81 -6.07 1.41 13.52
C TYR A 81 -6.17 2.08 12.16
N GLY A 82 -5.12 2.78 11.76
CA GLY A 82 -5.03 3.42 10.46
C GLY A 82 -3.63 3.39 9.90
N LYS A 83 -3.54 3.58 8.59
CA LYS A 83 -2.31 3.80 7.85
C LYS A 83 -2.52 4.91 6.83
N VAL A 84 -1.52 5.77 6.70
CA VAL A 84 -1.42 6.78 5.67
C VAL A 84 -0.33 6.38 4.68
N ILE A 85 -0.64 6.40 3.39
CA ILE A 85 0.31 6.22 2.29
C ILE A 85 0.19 7.44 1.38
N ARG A 86 1.32 8.01 0.95
CA ARG A 86 1.34 9.10 -0.03
C ARG A 86 1.85 8.56 -1.37
N VAL A 87 1.03 8.67 -2.41
CA VAL A 87 1.37 8.27 -3.78
C VAL A 87 1.28 9.51 -4.66
N GLY A 88 2.44 10.13 -4.95
CA GLY A 88 2.50 11.43 -5.61
C GLY A 88 1.76 12.50 -4.81
N ASN A 89 0.71 13.08 -5.42
CA ASN A 89 -0.14 14.10 -4.79
C ASN A 89 -1.37 13.52 -4.08
N ILE A 90 -1.56 12.20 -4.08
CA ILE A 90 -2.71 11.53 -3.46
C ILE A 90 -2.30 11.00 -2.09
N VAL A 91 -3.11 11.29 -1.07
CA VAL A 91 -2.98 10.70 0.27
C VAL A 91 -4.04 9.61 0.40
N HIS A 92 -3.60 8.36 0.48
CA HIS A 92 -4.47 7.20 0.72
C HIS A 92 -4.46 6.88 2.21
N ILE A 93 -5.65 6.85 2.83
CA ILE A 93 -5.82 6.52 4.24
C ILE A 93 -6.69 5.27 4.33
N THR A 94 -6.18 4.24 4.99
CA THR A 94 -6.88 2.96 5.19
C THR A 94 -6.91 2.64 6.67
N GLY A 95 -8.07 2.26 7.19
CA GLY A 95 -8.20 1.91 8.60
C GLY A 95 -9.63 1.52 8.98
N LYS A 96 -9.82 1.15 10.23
CA LYS A 96 -11.13 0.90 10.82
C LYS A 96 -11.58 2.12 11.61
N ILE A 97 -12.72 2.68 11.25
CA ILE A 97 -13.30 3.82 11.94
C ILE A 97 -13.75 3.39 13.34
N SER A 98 -13.26 4.09 14.37
CA SER A 98 -13.73 3.95 15.76
C SER A 98 -14.86 4.93 16.05
N SER A 99 -14.73 6.16 15.55
CA SER A 99 -15.76 7.19 15.69
C SER A 99 -15.71 8.19 14.53
N PHE A 100 -16.88 8.64 14.14
CA PHE A 100 -17.08 9.72 13.19
C PHE A 100 -17.84 10.83 13.92
N LEU A 101 -17.21 12.01 14.01
CA LEU A 101 -17.85 13.19 14.56
C LEU A 101 -18.04 14.17 13.41
N PRO A 102 -19.25 14.30 12.85
CA PRO A 102 -19.55 15.48 12.06
C PRO A 102 -19.45 16.69 13.02
N GLN A 103 -18.71 17.73 12.65
CA GLN A 103 -18.89 19.02 13.31
C GLN A 103 -20.30 19.48 12.98
N ILE A 104 -21.25 19.20 13.87
CA ILE A 104 -22.54 19.87 13.85
C ILE A 104 -22.21 21.30 14.24
N ALA A 105 -22.28 22.23 13.28
CA ALA A 105 -22.25 23.66 13.56
C ALA A 105 -23.32 23.94 14.62
N GLY A 106 -22.86 24.21 15.84
CA GLY A 106 -23.73 24.55 16.95
C GLY A 106 -24.35 25.92 16.70
N TRP A 107 -25.68 25.93 16.59
CA TRP A 107 -26.66 26.97 16.93
C TRP A 107 -26.22 28.44 16.77
#